data_AF-A0A1E8RGE8-F1
#
_entry.id   AF-A0A1E8RGE8-F1
#
_cell.length_a   1.000
_cell.length_b   1.000
_cell.length_c   1.000
_cell.angle_alpha   90.00
_cell.angle_beta   90.00
_cell.angle_gamma   90.00
#
_symmetry.space_group_name_H-M   'P 1'
#
loop_
_entity.id
_entity.type
_entity.pdbx_description
1 polymer ?
#
loop_
_entity_poly.entity_id
_entity_poly.type
_entity_poly.pdbx_seq_one_letter_code
_entity_poly.pdbx_strand_id
1 'polypeptide(L)'
;MKKLKDVIGSKEASKDLIIGKDTVYIHSNVRVYEDKSETGEEEKSELYIYDEVQFSLHEYLELKQQEIDLITKAQNSTEDLLQEIILKMYEV
;
A
#
# COMPACT_ATOMS: atom_id res chain seq x y z
N MET A 1 12.85 -8.34 2.68
CA MET A 1 12.29 -6.95 2.77
C MET A 1 13.36 -5.90 3.07
N LYS A 2 13.38 -4.79 2.32
CA LYS A 2 14.21 -3.59 2.59
C LYS A 2 13.30 -2.37 2.72
N LYS A 3 13.56 -1.48 3.68
CA LYS A 3 12.82 -0.23 3.89
C LYS A 3 13.75 0.96 3.72
N LEU A 4 13.35 1.91 2.90
CA LEU A 4 14.02 3.17 2.65
C LEU A 4 13.02 4.29 2.96
N LYS A 5 13.50 5.35 3.61
CA LYS A 5 12.69 6.52 3.94
C LYS A 5 13.22 7.73 3.20
N ASP A 6 12.32 8.66 2.91
CA ASP A 6 12.63 9.93 2.27
C ASP A 6 13.41 9.78 0.95
N VAL A 7 13.02 8.83 0.11
CA VAL A 7 13.61 8.61 -1.22
C VAL A 7 13.10 9.69 -2.17
N ILE A 8 14.02 10.37 -2.86
CA ILE A 8 13.71 11.39 -3.86
C ILE A 8 13.67 10.74 -5.24
N GLY A 9 12.55 10.88 -5.94
CA GLY A 9 12.38 10.34 -7.29
C GLY A 9 11.46 11.19 -8.16
N SER A 10 11.42 10.91 -9.46
CA SER A 10 10.49 11.56 -10.37
C SER A 10 9.05 11.11 -10.11
N LYS A 11 8.08 11.87 -10.63
CA LYS A 11 6.65 11.52 -10.57
C LYS A 11 6.32 10.10 -11.08
N GLU A 12 7.06 9.62 -12.08
CA GLU A 12 6.85 8.27 -12.62
C GLU A 12 7.42 7.19 -11.72
N ALA A 13 8.49 7.50 -10.99
CA ALA A 13 9.09 6.60 -9.99
C ALA A 13 8.27 6.57 -8.69
N SER A 14 7.47 7.60 -8.40
CA SER A 14 6.65 7.69 -7.18
C SER A 14 5.30 6.96 -7.27
N LYS A 15 5.12 6.01 -8.19
CA LYS A 15 3.87 5.21 -8.27
C LYS A 15 3.77 4.30 -7.05
N ASP A 16 2.59 4.22 -6.45
CA ASP A 16 2.34 3.44 -5.22
C ASP A 16 2.85 1.99 -5.25
N LEU A 17 2.80 1.34 -6.42
CA LEU A 17 3.28 -0.03 -6.61
C LEU A 17 4.01 -0.16 -7.95
N ILE A 18 5.25 -0.64 -7.89
CA ILE A 18 6.05 -1.01 -9.07
C ILE A 18 6.46 -2.47 -8.92
N ILE A 19 6.04 -3.31 -9.87
CA ILE A 19 6.40 -4.72 -9.91
C ILE A 19 7.53 -4.90 -10.92
N GLY A 20 8.74 -5.11 -10.41
CA GLY A 20 9.88 -5.55 -11.20
C GLY A 20 9.85 -7.06 -11.45
N LYS A 21 10.89 -7.57 -12.11
CA LYS A 21 11.01 -9.01 -12.44
C LYS A 21 11.05 -9.89 -11.19
N ASP A 22 11.88 -9.51 -10.23
CA ASP A 22 12.14 -10.29 -9.01
C ASP A 22 11.83 -9.51 -7.71
N THR A 23 11.51 -8.22 -7.84
CA THR A 23 11.36 -7.29 -6.72
C THR A 23 10.14 -6.40 -6.90
N VAL A 24 9.39 -6.21 -5.84
CA VAL A 24 8.22 -5.33 -5.75
C VAL A 24 8.59 -4.12 -4.90
N TYR A 25 8.38 -2.94 -5.45
CA TYR A 25 8.62 -1.65 -4.80
C TYR A 25 7.26 -1.05 -4.44
N ILE A 26 7.06 -0.76 -3.16
CA ILE A 26 5.86 -0.12 -2.64
C ILE A 26 6.25 1.27 -2.16
N HIS A 27 5.67 2.29 -2.76
CA HIS A 27 5.87 3.68 -2.37
C HIS A 27 4.69 4.15 -1.51
N SER A 28 5.00 4.78 -0.39
CA SER A 28 4.02 5.32 0.55
C SER A 28 4.43 6.72 1.00
N ASN A 29 3.49 7.48 1.55
CA ASN A 29 3.73 8.86 2.03
C ASN A 29 4.32 9.78 0.94
N VAL A 30 3.89 9.64 -0.31
CA VAL A 30 4.38 10.43 -1.45
C VAL A 30 4.06 11.92 -1.23
N ARG A 31 5.09 12.77 -1.26
CA ARG A 31 5.01 14.23 -1.07
C ARG A 31 5.80 14.93 -2.17
N VAL A 32 5.42 16.15 -2.53
CA VAL A 32 6.21 16.98 -3.46
C VAL A 32 7.50 17.41 -2.75
N TYR A 33 8.65 17.34 -3.43
CA TYR A 33 9.92 17.81 -2.90
C TYR A 33 9.95 19.35 -2.96
N GLU A 34 9.75 20.05 -1.84
CA GLU A 34 9.91 21.51 -1.82
C GLU A 34 11.39 21.86 -1.57
N ASP A 35 12.08 22.39 -2.58
CA ASP A 35 13.42 22.94 -2.39
C ASP A 35 13.31 24.23 -1.57
N LYS A 36 14.01 24.28 -0.42
CA LYS A 36 13.99 25.45 0.47
C LYS A 36 15.06 26.48 0.10
N SER A 37 15.80 26.26 -0.97
CA SER A 37 16.80 27.21 -1.46
C SER A 37 16.23 28.09 -2.58
N GLU A 38 16.11 29.37 -2.25
CA GLU A 38 16.18 30.52 -3.16
C GLU A 38 14.93 30.91 -3.98
N THR A 39 14.37 32.06 -3.56
CA THR A 39 13.81 33.13 -4.41
C THR A 39 12.75 32.75 -5.44
N GLY A 40 11.49 32.79 -5.02
CA GLY A 40 10.45 33.51 -5.77
C GLY A 40 9.94 32.95 -7.09
N GLU A 41 10.44 31.81 -7.57
CA GLU A 41 9.90 31.13 -8.74
C GLU A 41 9.29 29.78 -8.32
N GLU A 42 7.96 29.70 -8.39
CA GLU A 42 7.17 28.48 -8.21
C GLU A 42 7.41 27.50 -9.39
N GLU A 43 8.65 27.12 -9.65
CA GLU A 43 8.88 25.95 -10.49
C GLU A 43 8.50 24.73 -9.64
N LYS A 44 7.31 24.18 -9.92
CA LYS A 44 6.87 22.89 -9.39
C LYS A 44 7.98 21.89 -9.65
N SER A 45 8.76 21.61 -8.61
CA SER A 45 9.77 20.57 -8.60
C SER A 45 9.11 19.27 -9.11
N GLU A 46 9.66 18.72 -10.19
CA GLU A 46 9.18 17.45 -10.76
C GLU A 46 9.56 16.23 -9.88
N LEU A 47 10.16 16.51 -8.72
CA LEU A 47 10.67 15.56 -7.75
C LEU A 47 9.66 15.35 -6.61
N TYR A 48 9.55 14.11 -6.19
CA TYR A 48 8.70 13.64 -5.11
C TYR A 48 9.56 12.91 -4.08
N ILE A 49 9.20 13.07 -2.81
CA ILE A 49 9.75 12.31 -1.68
C ILE A 49 8.75 11.20 -1.33
N TYR A 50 9.23 9.98 -1.16
CA TYR A 50 8.40 8.86 -0.74
C TYR A 50 9.16 7.86 0.13
N ASP A 51 8.42 7.14 0.96
CA ASP A 51 8.92 5.97 1.67
C ASP A 51 8.82 4.77 0.74
N GLU A 52 9.92 4.05 0.55
CA GLU A 52 9.99 2.89 -0.33
C GLU A 52 10.19 1.60 0.49
N VAL A 53 9.33 0.62 0.25
CA VAL A 53 9.50 -0.74 0.77
C VAL A 53 9.70 -1.70 -0.38
N GLN A 54 10.83 -2.37 -0.37
CA GLN A 54 11.17 -3.40 -1.34
C GLN A 54 10.90 -4.78 -0.76
N PHE A 55 10.16 -5.59 -1.50
CA PHE A 55 9.94 -7.00 -1.24
C PHE A 55 10.50 -7.81 -2.40
N SER A 56 11.00 -9.02 -2.14
CA SER A 56 11.10 -9.99 -3.24
C SER A 56 9.69 -10.33 -3.74
N LEU A 57 9.58 -10.72 -5.01
CA LEU A 57 8.29 -11.12 -5.59
C LEU A 57 7.65 -12.27 -4.80
N HIS A 58 8.45 -13.22 -4.32
CA HIS A 58 7.95 -14.34 -3.51
C HIS A 58 7.44 -13.88 -2.14
N GLU A 59 8.20 -13.06 -1.41
CA GLU A 59 7.75 -12.50 -0.11
C GLU A 59 6.45 -11.70 -0.28
N TYR A 60 6.32 -10.92 -1.35
CA TYR A 60 5.12 -10.13 -1.62
C TYR A 60 3.91 -11.03 -1.88
N LEU A 61 4.07 -12.07 -2.70
CA LEU A 61 2.99 -13.01 -3.00
C LEU A 61 2.56 -13.80 -1.76
N GLU A 62 3.50 -14.26 -0.94
CA GLU A 62 3.19 -14.94 0.31
C GLU A 62 2.40 -14.04 1.27
N LEU A 63 2.82 -12.78 1.41
CA LEU A 63 2.12 -11.79 2.23
C LEU A 63 0.70 -11.53 1.70
N LYS A 64 0.53 -11.42 0.37
CA LYS A 64 -0.79 -11.25 -0.23
C LYS A 64 -1.69 -12.47 -0.08
N GLN A 65 -1.13 -13.68 -0.17
CA GLN A 65 -1.90 -14.90 0.11
C GLN A 65 -2.39 -14.92 1.56
N GLN A 66 -1.53 -14.57 2.53
CA GLN A 66 -1.91 -14.49 3.94
C GLN A 66 -2.99 -13.44 4.19
N GLU A 67 -2.89 -12.26 3.56
CA GLU A 67 -3.93 -11.23 3.65
C GLU A 67 -5.27 -11.73 3.10
N ILE A 68 -5.27 -12.40 1.94
CA ILE A 68 -6.49 -12.96 1.34
C ILE A 68 -7.12 -14.02 2.25
N ASP A 69 -6.31 -14.91 2.83
CA ASP A 69 -6.81 -15.95 3.73
C ASP A 69 -7.44 -15.36 4.99
N LEU A 70 -6.84 -14.30 5.54
CA LEU A 70 -7.38 -13.59 6.71
C LEU A 70 -8.70 -12.88 6.37
N ILE A 71 -8.76 -12.17 5.24
CA ILE A 71 -9.97 -11.48 4.80
C ILE A 71 -11.10 -12.49 4.56
N THR A 72 -10.80 -13.60 3.90
CA THR A 72 -11.77 -14.67 3.61
C THR A 72 -12.33 -15.26 4.92
N LYS A 73 -11.46 -15.55 5.89
CA LYS A 73 -11.90 -16.03 7.21
C LYS A 73 -12.78 -15.03 7.94
N ALA A 74 -12.42 -13.75 7.90
CA ALA A 74 -13.21 -12.69 8.52
C ALA A 74 -14.58 -12.52 7.85
N GLN A 75 -14.64 -12.62 6.52
CA GLN A 75 -15.89 -12.58 5.77
C GLN A 75 -16.80 -13.76 6.13
N ASN A 76 -16.30 -14.99 6.08
CA ASN A 76 -17.09 -16.18 6.43
C ASN A 76 -17.62 -16.09 7.87
N SER A 77 -16.77 -15.68 8.83
CA SER A 77 -17.20 -15.49 10.23
C SER A 77 -18.29 -14.42 10.36
N THR A 78 -18.20 -13.34 9.59
CA THR A 78 -19.24 -12.30 9.57
C THR A 78 -20.54 -12.82 8.96
N GLU A 79 -20.46 -13.59 7.88
CA GLU A 79 -21.63 -14.23 7.25
C GLU A 79 -22.32 -15.22 8.19
N ASP A 80 -21.55 -16.06 8.90
CA ASP A 80 -22.07 -16.99 9.90
C ASP A 80 -22.83 -16.25 11.02
N LEU A 81 -22.24 -15.16 11.55
CA LEU A 81 -22.87 -14.33 12.59
C LEU A 81 -24.15 -13.67 12.08
N LEU A 82 -24.14 -13.14 10.85
CA LEU A 82 -25.32 -12.53 10.23
C LEU A 82 -26.44 -13.57 10.06
N GLN A 83 -26.10 -14.78 9.61
CA GLN A 83 -27.06 -15.86 9.47
C GLN A 83 -27.67 -16.26 10.83
N GLU A 84 -26.86 -16.35 11.87
CA GLU A 84 -27.35 -16.65 13.23
C GLU A 84 -28.33 -15.58 13.74
N ILE A 85 -28.00 -14.30 13.53
CA ILE A 85 -28.88 -13.18 13.91
C ILE A 85 -30.20 -13.23 13.14
N ILE A 86 -30.14 -13.49 11.82
CA ILE A 86 -31.32 -13.59 10.97
C ILE A 86 -32.25 -14.71 11.46
N LEU A 87 -31.71 -15.91 11.72
CA LEU A 87 -32.50 -17.04 12.22
C LEU A 87 -33.19 -16.69 13.55
N LYS A 88 -32.48 -16.08 14.49
CA LYS A 88 -33.04 -15.63 15.77
C LYS A 88 -34.17 -14.60 15.61
N MET A 89 -34.16 -13.77 14.57
CA MET A 89 -35.25 -12.83 14.29
C MET A 89 -36.50 -13.51 13.73
N TYR A 90 -36.36 -14.64 13.04
CA TYR A 90 -37.47 -15.39 12.44
C TYR A 90 -38.02 -16.51 13.34
N GLU A 91 -37.33 -16.85 14.45
CA GLU A 91 -37.82 -17.76 15.50
C GLU A 91 -38.71 -17.06 16.56
N VAL A 92 -39.05 -15.78 16.35
CA VAL A 92 -40.05 -15.00 17.13
C VAL A 92 -41.42 -15.08 16.45
#